data_AF-A0A2M6WXW0-F1
#
_entry.id   AF-A0A2M6WXW0-F1
#
_cell.length_a   1.000
_cell.length_b   1.000
_cell.length_c   1.000
_cell.angle_alpha   90.00
_cell.angle_beta   90.00
_cell.angle_gamma   90.00
#
_symmetry.space_group_name_H-M   'P 1'
#
loop_
_entity.id
_entity.type
_entity.pdbx_description
1 polymer ?
#
loop_
_entity_poly.entity_id
_entity_poly.type
_entity_poly.pdbx_seq_one_letter_code
_entity_poly.pdbx_strand_id
1 'polypeptide(L)'
;MKEEMEMPGESEQERPRATDMELALFLATHIDHPCVVEVEPGKFVNIRDFYLRQAKGALLTMEEPNAKRFLELKIEEYKDIE
;
A
#
# COMPACT_ATOMS: atom_id res chain seq x y z
N MET A 1 25.30 14.45 -44.23
CA MET A 1 25.69 14.40 -42.81
C MET A 1 24.41 14.42 -41.99
N LYS A 2 24.07 13.31 -41.35
CA LYS A 2 23.01 13.23 -40.34
C LYS A 2 23.71 12.68 -39.11
N GLU A 3 24.04 13.56 -38.17
CA GLU A 3 24.55 13.12 -36.87
C GLU A 3 23.33 12.65 -36.07
N GLU A 4 23.30 11.35 -35.82
CA GLU A 4 22.34 10.71 -34.95
C GLU A 4 22.70 11.13 -33.52
N MET A 5 21.92 12.06 -32.96
CA MET A 5 22.02 12.41 -31.55
C MET A 5 21.49 11.24 -30.73
N GLU A 6 22.39 10.38 -30.26
CA GLU A 6 22.09 9.35 -29.26
C GLU A 6 21.67 10.04 -27.96
N MET A 7 20.41 9.85 -27.57
CA MET A 7 19.94 10.30 -26.25
C MET A 7 20.55 9.39 -25.18
N PRO A 8 21.18 9.94 -24.13
CA PRO A 8 21.76 9.14 -23.06
C PRO A 8 20.63 8.36 -22.35
N GLY A 9 20.80 7.04 -22.26
CA GLY A 9 19.87 6.15 -21.58
C GLY A 9 19.62 6.61 -20.15
N GLU A 10 18.34 6.72 -19.78
CA GLU A 10 17.91 6.99 -18.42
C GLU A 10 18.45 5.88 -17.51
N SER A 11 19.36 6.24 -16.61
CA SER A 11 19.79 5.32 -15.56
C SER A 11 18.57 4.98 -14.70
N GLU A 12 18.32 3.69 -14.51
CA GLU A 12 17.31 3.19 -13.57
C GLU A 12 17.72 3.62 -12.16
N GLN A 13 17.36 4.84 -11.77
CA GLN A 13 17.50 5.29 -10.40
C GLN A 13 16.55 4.43 -9.55
N GLU A 14 17.10 3.54 -8.72
CA GLU A 14 16.33 2.77 -7.75
C GLU A 14 15.51 3.74 -6.91
N ARG A 15 14.19 3.71 -7.08
CA ARG A 15 13.30 4.51 -6.24
C ARG A 15 13.48 4.03 -4.80
N PRO A 16 13.62 4.93 -3.82
CA PRO A 16 13.73 4.53 -2.43
C PRO A 16 12.52 3.68 -2.04
N ARG A 17 12.78 2.51 -1.46
CA ARG A 17 11.71 1.65 -0.92
C ARG A 17 11.15 2.32 0.32
N ALA A 18 9.83 2.31 0.45
CA ALA A 18 9.18 2.75 1.68
C ALA A 18 9.66 1.88 2.85
N THR A 19 9.84 2.51 4.01
CA THR A 19 10.08 1.83 5.28
C THR A 19 8.81 1.08 5.70
N ASP A 20 8.98 0.08 6.58
CA ASP A 20 7.84 -0.66 7.14
C ASP A 20 6.83 0.26 7.84
N MET A 21 7.31 1.30 8.51
CA MET A 21 6.43 2.26 9.18
C MET A 21 5.64 3.10 8.17
N GLU A 22 6.25 3.56 7.09
CA GLU A 22 5.53 4.28 6.03
C GLU A 22 4.46 3.40 5.39
N LEU A 23 4.78 2.12 5.13
CA LEU A 23 3.82 1.16 4.63
C LEU A 23 2.67 0.91 5.64
N ALA A 24 3.00 0.76 6.92
CA ALA A 24 2.02 0.55 7.98
C ALA A 24 1.05 1.73 8.10
N LEU A 25 1.56 2.96 8.08
CA LEU A 25 0.77 4.19 8.11
C LEU A 25 -0.12 4.34 6.87
N PHE A 26 0.42 4.04 5.69
CA PHE A 26 -0.33 4.04 4.44
C PHE A 26 -1.54 3.10 4.50
N LEU A 27 -1.30 1.85 4.93
CA LEU A 27 -2.35 0.85 5.05
C LEU A 27 -3.38 1.23 6.12
N ALA A 28 -2.93 1.68 7.29
CA ALA A 28 -3.81 2.12 8.37
C ALA A 28 -4.74 3.26 7.94
N THR A 29 -4.20 4.25 7.21
CA THR A 29 -5.00 5.38 6.69
C THR A 29 -6.14 4.90 5.81
N HIS A 30 -5.90 3.91 4.95
CA HIS A 30 -6.91 3.38 4.05
C HIS A 30 -7.87 2.37 4.70
N ILE A 31 -7.49 1.78 5.83
CA ILE A 31 -8.38 0.98 6.67
C ILE A 31 -9.34 1.90 7.45
N ASP A 32 -8.80 2.96 8.07
CA ASP A 32 -9.57 3.92 8.87
C ASP A 32 -10.50 4.78 8.02
N HIS A 33 -10.02 5.21 6.85
CA HIS A 33 -10.76 6.03 5.90
C HIS A 33 -10.87 5.31 4.54
N PRO A 34 -11.71 4.27 4.43
CA PRO A 34 -11.75 3.49 3.21
C PRO A 34 -12.40 4.27 2.09
N CYS A 35 -11.77 4.22 0.93
CA CYS A 35 -12.34 4.71 -0.30
C CYS A 35 -13.49 3.80 -0.76
N VAL A 36 -14.34 4.37 -1.60
CA VAL A 36 -15.34 3.62 -2.35
C VAL A 36 -14.94 3.69 -3.83
N VAL A 37 -14.89 2.55 -4.50
CA VAL A 37 -14.53 2.48 -5.91
C VAL A 37 -15.69 1.92 -6.72
N GLU A 38 -15.87 2.44 -7.92
CA GLU A 38 -16.81 1.90 -8.89
C GLU A 38 -16.17 0.67 -9.57
N VAL A 39 -16.76 -0.51 -9.39
CA VAL A 39 -16.25 -1.76 -9.99
C VAL A 39 -17.00 -2.12 -11.27
N GLU A 40 -18.24 -1.65 -11.40
CA GLU A 40 -19.12 -1.76 -12.55
C GLU A 40 -19.99 -0.50 -12.60
N PRO A 41 -20.56 -0.10 -13.76
CA PRO A 41 -21.40 1.09 -13.85
C PRO A 41 -22.52 1.12 -12.79
N GLY A 42 -22.47 2.09 -11.89
CA GLY A 42 -23.41 2.27 -10.78
C GLY A 42 -23.20 1.36 -9.56
N LYS A 43 -22.15 0.51 -9.56
CA LYS A 43 -21.84 -0.43 -8.47
C LYS A 43 -20.57 0.00 -7.74
N PHE A 44 -20.77 0.44 -6.52
CA PHE A 44 -19.73 0.99 -5.65
C PHE A 44 -19.41 0.03 -4.52
N VAL A 45 -18.12 -0.23 -4.29
CA VAL A 45 -17.64 -1.15 -3.25
C VAL A 45 -16.68 -0.42 -2.31
N ASN A 46 -16.89 -0.60 -1.01
CA ASN A 46 -15.94 -0.17 0.01
C ASN A 46 -14.70 -1.07 -0.03
N ILE A 47 -13.51 -0.48 -0.21
CA ILE A 47 -12.27 -1.24 -0.37
C ILE A 47 -11.49 -1.45 0.94
N ARG A 48 -12.11 -1.25 2.12
CA ARG A 48 -11.50 -1.56 3.42
C ARG A 48 -10.98 -2.98 3.47
N ASP A 49 -11.78 -3.96 3.04
CA ASP A 49 -11.40 -5.38 3.08
C ASP A 49 -10.19 -5.69 2.21
N PHE A 50 -10.04 -4.95 1.10
CA PHE A 50 -8.85 -5.04 0.28
C PHE A 50 -7.62 -4.62 1.08
N TYR A 51 -7.66 -3.47 1.76
CA TYR A 51 -6.54 -3.00 2.57
C TYR A 51 -6.28 -3.86 3.82
N LEU A 52 -7.31 -4.42 4.44
CA LEU A 52 -7.15 -5.39 5.52
C LEU A 52 -6.40 -6.66 5.05
N ARG A 53 -6.69 -7.15 3.84
CA ARG A 53 -5.94 -8.27 3.24
C ARG A 53 -4.50 -7.89 2.90
N GLN A 54 -4.27 -6.70 2.34
CA GLN A 54 -2.92 -6.19 2.07
C GLN A 54 -2.11 -6.05 3.36
N ALA A 55 -2.72 -5.53 4.43
CA ALA A 55 -2.08 -5.39 5.73
C ALA A 55 -1.67 -6.75 6.33
N LYS A 56 -2.55 -7.75 6.27
CA LYS A 56 -2.21 -9.13 6.68
C LYS A 56 -1.03 -9.69 5.87
N GLY A 57 -0.97 -9.40 4.57
CA GLY A 57 0.16 -9.79 3.71
C GLY A 57 1.47 -9.09 4.08
N ALA A 58 1.41 -7.77 4.32
CA ALA A 58 2.59 -6.96 4.67
C ALA A 58 3.23 -7.41 5.99
N LEU A 59 2.45 -7.85 6.98
CA LEU A 59 2.96 -8.39 8.25
C LEU A 59 3.93 -9.59 8.09
N LEU A 60 3.86 -10.29 6.95
CA LEU A 60 4.74 -11.42 6.65
C LEU A 60 6.13 -10.98 6.20
N THR A 61 6.27 -9.76 5.68
CA THR A 61 7.51 -9.24 5.10
C THR A 61 8.12 -8.10 5.91
N MET A 62 7.39 -7.50 6.85
CA MET A 62 7.90 -6.45 7.73
C MET A 62 8.95 -7.01 8.71
N GLU A 63 10.04 -6.26 8.85
CA GLU A 63 11.15 -6.54 9.74
C GLU A 63 11.12 -5.65 11.00
N GLU A 64 10.59 -4.43 10.88
CA GLU A 64 10.56 -3.46 11.97
C GLU A 64 9.46 -3.79 13.00
N PRO A 65 9.81 -4.09 14.27
CA PRO A 65 8.85 -4.57 15.26
C PRO A 65 7.74 -3.57 15.60
N ASN A 66 8.03 -2.27 15.62
CA ASN A 66 7.02 -1.26 15.98
C ASN A 66 5.98 -1.09 14.87
N ALA A 67 6.39 -1.08 13.60
CA ALA A 67 5.52 -1.03 12.43
C ALA A 67 4.62 -2.28 12.38
N LYS A 68 5.21 -3.45 12.61
CA LYS A 68 4.47 -4.71 12.71
C LYS A 68 3.40 -4.65 13.79
N ARG A 69 3.79 -4.25 15.01
CA ARG A 69 2.87 -4.14 16.15
C ARG A 69 1.77 -3.12 15.92
N PHE A 70 2.11 -1.97 15.33
CA PHE A 70 1.15 -0.93 14.97
C PHE A 70 0.10 -1.46 13.99
N LEU A 71 0.54 -2.14 12.92
CA LEU A 71 -0.37 -2.67 11.90
C LEU A 71 -1.22 -3.84 12.43
N GLU A 72 -0.68 -4.69 13.31
CA GLU A 72 -1.43 -5.75 14.00
C GLU A 72 -2.59 -5.19 14.82
N LEU A 73 -2.31 -4.19 15.66
CA LEU A 73 -3.33 -3.51 16.47
C LEU A 73 -4.40 -2.87 15.58
N LYS A 74 -3.96 -2.23 14.50
CA LYS A 74 -4.88 -1.62 13.53
C LYS A 74 -5.78 -2.66 12.86
N ILE A 75 -5.29 -3.84 12.50
CA ILE A 75 -6.13 -4.92 11.96
C ILE A 75 -7.11 -5.44 13.02
N GLU A 76 -6.68 -5.53 14.28
CA GLU A 76 -7.50 -6.00 15.40
C GLU A 76 -8.72 -5.13 15.67
N GLU A 77 -8.60 -3.80 15.52
CA GLU A 77 -9.72 -2.85 15.66
C GLU A 77 -10.92 -3.17 14.74
N TYR A 78 -10.70 -3.92 13.65
CA TYR A 78 -11.71 -4.21 12.63
C TYR A 78 -12.10 -5.70 12.56
N LYS A 79 -11.63 -6.55 13.49
CA LYS A 79 -11.98 -7.98 13.51
C LYS A 79 -13.44 -8.23 13.94
N ASP A 80 -14.05 -7.31 14.69
CA ASP A 80 -15.39 -7.49 15.27
C ASP A 80 -16.52 -6.86 14.43
N ILE A 81 -16.25 -6.47 13.18
CA ILE A 81 -17.20 -5.78 12.28
C ILE A 81 -17.82 -6.75 11.24
N GLU A 82 -17.65 -8.07 11.40
CA GLU A 82 -18.24 -9.11 10.53
C GLU A 82 -19.67 -9.52 10.93
#